data_AF-A0A4P9Y9N0-F1
#
_entry.id   AF-A0A4P9Y9N0-F1
#
_cell.length_a   1.000
_cell.length_b   1.000
_cell.length_c   1.000
_cell.angle_alpha   90.00
_cell.angle_beta   90.00
_cell.angle_gamma   90.00
#
_symmetry.space_group_name_H-M   'P 1'
#
loop_
_entity.id
_entity.type
_entity.pdbx_description
1 polymer ?
#
loop_
_entity_poly.entity_id
_entity_poly.type
_entity_poly.pdbx_seq_one_letter_code
_entity_poly.pdbx_strand_id
1 'polypeptide(L)'
;LDIIPDTLENHLIKHDFDSYGRMVSCFDKTDNRIIVDEKEPANQLISYEDIPLFWDAWDLEIYYLEKPTLEHERLRARIHEESDISVSLKVEDSICSNSKFTQIVTLDLQMLIVILVLFVLNMHLFRIKEPGKQPIFYNKLIPSNFNIPSIINNPPFMKTAFSMDCIFKLNNPSFIIETAKLVEDGSNSIVLKVYEAYAGRESVILSWSENLEVKKIYLCNPLEDDLVSFPFNKTDSRLDIWLSPFQIETLRFLI
;
A
#
# COMPACT_ATOMS: atom_id res chain seq x y z
N LEU A 1 1.99 -21.15 -6.35
CA LEU A 1 0.68 -20.52 -6.08
C LEU A 1 -0.36 -21.43 -6.68
N ASP A 2 -1.45 -21.70 -5.96
CA ASP A 2 -2.49 -22.60 -6.46
C ASP A 2 -3.69 -21.79 -6.91
N ILE A 3 -4.23 -22.12 -8.09
CA ILE A 3 -5.37 -21.44 -8.69
C ILE A 3 -6.47 -22.44 -9.00
N ILE A 4 -7.64 -22.18 -8.45
CA ILE A 4 -8.91 -22.75 -8.90
C ILE A 4 -9.69 -21.56 -9.48
N PRO A 5 -10.56 -21.72 -10.49
CA PRO A 5 -11.28 -20.58 -11.09
C PRO A 5 -11.93 -19.61 -10.10
N ASP A 6 -12.22 -20.09 -8.89
CA ASP A 6 -12.86 -19.35 -7.80
C ASP A 6 -12.01 -19.28 -6.51
N THR A 7 -10.74 -19.70 -6.51
CA THR A 7 -9.86 -19.64 -5.32
C THR A 7 -8.46 -19.16 -5.67
N LEU A 8 -7.93 -18.21 -4.87
CA LEU A 8 -6.53 -17.77 -4.90
C LEU A 8 -5.87 -18.07 -3.54
N GLU A 9 -4.77 -18.81 -3.56
CA GLU A 9 -4.11 -19.27 -2.34
C GLU A 9 -2.58 -19.17 -2.41
N ASN A 10 -1.99 -18.63 -1.34
CA ASN A 10 -0.55 -18.69 -1.07
C ASN A 10 -0.30 -19.29 0.32
N HIS A 11 0.96 -19.31 0.78
CA HIS A 11 1.31 -19.89 2.08
C HIS A 11 0.82 -19.08 3.29
N LEU A 12 0.38 -17.83 3.08
CA LEU A 12 -0.04 -16.88 4.11
C LEU A 12 -1.57 -16.72 4.18
N ILE A 13 -2.26 -16.78 3.05
CA ILE A 13 -3.69 -16.46 2.94
C ILE A 13 -4.39 -17.30 1.87
N LYS A 14 -5.70 -17.48 2.05
CA LYS A 14 -6.60 -18.11 1.09
C LYS A 14 -7.84 -17.23 0.87
N HIS A 15 -8.18 -17.02 -0.40
CA HIS A 15 -9.37 -16.28 -0.82
C HIS A 15 -10.26 -17.17 -1.68
N ASP A 16 -11.55 -17.21 -1.37
CA ASP A 16 -12.56 -17.85 -2.23
C ASP A 16 -13.52 -16.79 -2.77
N PHE A 17 -13.90 -16.94 -4.03
CA PHE A 17 -14.75 -16.04 -4.79
C PHE A 17 -16.02 -16.77 -5.24
N ASP A 18 -17.10 -16.02 -5.43
CA ASP A 18 -18.31 -16.58 -6.04
C ASP A 18 -18.36 -16.42 -7.55
N SER A 19 -19.46 -16.91 -8.14
CA SER A 19 -19.75 -16.78 -9.56
C SER A 19 -19.94 -15.34 -10.04
N TYR A 20 -19.88 -14.33 -9.16
CA TYR A 20 -19.91 -12.90 -9.49
C TYR A 20 -18.59 -12.19 -9.18
N GLY A 21 -17.61 -12.84 -8.54
CA GLY A 21 -16.26 -12.29 -8.29
C GLY A 21 -16.14 -11.55 -6.99
N ARG A 22 -17.17 -11.70 -6.18
CA ARG A 22 -17.21 -11.19 -4.82
C ARG A 22 -16.45 -12.20 -3.96
N MET A 23 -15.62 -11.69 -3.07
CA MET A 23 -14.83 -12.54 -2.18
C MET A 23 -15.75 -13.02 -1.05
N VAL A 24 -16.12 -14.29 -1.06
CA VAL A 24 -17.03 -14.90 -0.07
C VAL A 24 -16.30 -15.40 1.16
N SER A 25 -15.01 -15.67 1.05
CA SER A 25 -14.18 -16.15 2.15
C SER A 25 -12.77 -15.58 2.02
N CYS A 26 -12.19 -15.20 3.16
CA CYS A 26 -10.81 -14.77 3.28
C CYS A 26 -10.27 -15.32 4.59
N PHE A 27 -9.31 -16.24 4.50
CA PHE A 27 -8.71 -16.92 5.64
C PHE A 27 -7.23 -16.62 5.75
N ASP A 28 -6.85 -15.96 6.84
CA ASP A 28 -5.48 -15.61 7.20
C ASP A 28 -4.85 -16.79 7.96
N LYS A 29 -3.89 -17.46 7.31
CA LYS A 29 -3.20 -18.63 7.86
C LYS A 29 -2.13 -18.26 8.89
N THR A 30 -1.68 -17.00 8.89
CA THR A 30 -0.64 -16.52 9.82
C THR A 30 -1.21 -16.35 11.22
N ASP A 31 -2.40 -15.75 11.32
CA ASP A 31 -3.12 -15.53 12.58
C ASP A 31 -4.23 -16.57 12.83
N ASN A 32 -4.39 -17.53 11.92
CA ASN A 32 -5.41 -18.59 11.96
C ASN A 32 -6.83 -18.03 12.20
N ARG A 33 -7.25 -17.08 11.36
CA ARG A 33 -8.52 -16.35 11.51
C ARG A 33 -9.26 -16.17 10.19
N ILE A 34 -10.59 -16.04 10.30
CA ILE A 34 -11.47 -15.66 9.19
C ILE A 34 -11.57 -14.13 9.17
N ILE A 35 -11.20 -13.52 8.05
CA ILE A 35 -11.31 -12.08 7.79
C ILE A 35 -12.68 -11.76 7.16
N VAL A 36 -13.09 -12.56 6.17
CA VAL A 36 -14.38 -12.43 5.47
C VAL A 36 -15.18 -13.71 5.67
N ASP A 37 -16.42 -13.56 6.19
CA ASP A 37 -17.39 -14.63 6.40
C ASP A 37 -18.43 -14.62 5.26
N GLU A 38 -18.93 -15.81 4.89
CA GLU A 38 -19.79 -16.05 3.72
C GLU A 38 -21.09 -15.24 3.73
N LYS A 39 -21.52 -14.73 4.89
CA LYS A 39 -22.77 -13.98 5.07
C LYS A 39 -22.77 -12.62 4.37
N GLU A 40 -21.61 -11.98 4.27
CA GLU A 40 -21.46 -10.67 3.65
C GLU A 40 -20.17 -10.66 2.82
N PRO A 41 -20.24 -10.90 1.50
CA PRO A 41 -19.03 -11.00 0.70
C PRO A 41 -18.30 -9.64 0.59
N ALA A 42 -16.99 -9.68 0.42
CA ALA A 42 -16.13 -8.55 0.10
C ALA A 42 -16.07 -8.29 -1.42
N ASN A 43 -15.39 -7.22 -1.83
CA ASN A 43 -15.27 -6.82 -3.22
C ASN A 43 -16.64 -6.68 -3.93
N GLN A 44 -17.64 -6.13 -3.24
CA GLN A 44 -18.95 -5.88 -3.86
C GLN A 44 -18.91 -4.54 -4.58
N LEU A 45 -18.90 -4.55 -5.91
CA LEU A 45 -19.09 -3.33 -6.68
C LEU A 45 -20.56 -2.92 -6.61
N ILE A 46 -20.80 -1.69 -6.17
CA ILE A 46 -22.13 -1.10 -6.09
C ILE A 46 -22.12 0.18 -6.91
N SER A 47 -23.06 0.28 -7.84
CA SER A 47 -23.28 1.50 -8.61
C SER A 47 -24.40 2.34 -7.98
N TYR A 48 -24.28 3.66 -8.06
CA TYR A 48 -25.26 4.60 -7.55
C TYR A 48 -25.65 5.61 -8.62
N GLU A 49 -26.87 6.14 -8.51
CA GLU A 49 -27.29 7.31 -9.27
C GLU A 49 -26.57 8.55 -8.73
N ASP A 50 -25.87 9.26 -9.61
CA ASP A 50 -25.19 10.51 -9.29
C ASP A 50 -26.01 11.68 -9.85
N ILE A 51 -26.96 12.16 -9.03
CA ILE A 51 -27.88 13.25 -9.40
C ILE A 51 -27.71 14.39 -8.39
N PRO A 52 -26.84 15.36 -8.67
CA PRO A 52 -26.58 16.53 -7.81
C PRO A 52 -27.76 17.51 -7.83
N LEU A 53 -27.89 18.37 -6.81
CA LEU A 53 -28.85 19.50 -6.86
C LEU A 53 -28.34 20.68 -7.68
N PHE A 54 -27.04 20.99 -7.60
CA PHE A 54 -26.49 22.24 -8.16
C PHE A 54 -25.22 22.03 -8.99
N TRP A 55 -24.20 21.31 -8.49
CA TRP A 55 -22.91 21.18 -9.17
C TRP A 55 -22.47 19.73 -9.34
N ASP A 56 -22.58 19.24 -10.56
CA ASP A 56 -22.28 17.86 -10.99
C ASP A 56 -20.86 17.36 -10.76
N ALA A 57 -19.87 18.25 -10.77
CA ALA A 57 -18.49 17.87 -10.53
C ALA A 57 -18.01 18.09 -9.08
N TRP A 58 -18.84 18.64 -8.20
CA TRP A 58 -18.43 19.08 -6.86
C TRP A 58 -19.30 18.52 -5.73
N ASP A 59 -20.59 18.29 -5.99
CA ASP A 59 -21.54 17.83 -4.99
C ASP A 59 -21.83 16.34 -5.13
N LEU A 60 -21.89 15.64 -4.00
CA LEU A 60 -22.48 14.32 -3.90
C LEU A 60 -23.55 14.34 -2.81
N GLU A 61 -24.79 14.12 -3.22
CA GLU A 61 -25.96 14.32 -2.38
C GLU A 61 -26.29 13.07 -1.58
N ILE A 62 -26.45 13.17 -0.24
CA ILE A 62 -26.54 12.01 0.67
C ILE A 62 -27.57 10.94 0.26
N TYR A 63 -28.65 11.33 -0.40
CA TYR A 63 -29.71 10.43 -0.89
C TYR A 63 -29.25 9.50 -2.02
N TYR A 64 -28.05 9.68 -2.59
CA TYR A 64 -27.46 8.75 -3.55
C TYR A 64 -27.42 7.31 -2.98
N LEU A 65 -27.22 7.18 -1.66
CA LEU A 65 -27.19 5.90 -0.96
C LEU A 65 -28.54 5.16 -0.94
N GLU A 66 -29.65 5.83 -1.24
CA GLU A 66 -30.99 5.24 -1.21
C GLU A 66 -31.30 4.37 -2.44
N LYS A 67 -30.52 4.53 -3.52
CA LYS A 67 -30.73 3.82 -4.79
C LYS A 67 -29.47 3.05 -5.24
N PRO A 68 -29.02 2.05 -4.48
CA PRO A 68 -27.92 1.20 -4.92
C PRO A 68 -28.40 0.28 -6.05
N THR A 69 -27.60 0.18 -7.10
CA THR A 69 -27.73 -0.87 -8.12
C THR A 69 -26.60 -1.88 -7.92
N LEU A 70 -27.01 -3.05 -7.40
CA LEU A 70 -26.15 -4.19 -7.03
C LEU A 70 -26.02 -5.24 -8.14
N GLU A 71 -26.88 -5.15 -9.15
CA GLU A 71 -26.96 -6.16 -10.20
C GLU A 71 -25.93 -5.87 -11.29
N HIS A 72 -24.94 -6.75 -11.37
CA HIS A 72 -23.98 -6.81 -12.45
C HIS A 72 -23.99 -8.22 -13.04
N GLU A 73 -23.97 -8.31 -14.36
CA GLU A 73 -23.88 -9.59 -15.06
C GLU A 73 -22.42 -9.95 -15.26
N ARG A 74 -22.01 -11.12 -14.77
CA ARG A 74 -20.67 -11.63 -15.09
C ARG A 74 -20.60 -12.02 -16.55
N LEU A 75 -19.71 -11.36 -17.28
CA LEU A 75 -19.42 -11.71 -18.66
C LEU A 75 -18.37 -12.82 -18.73
N ARG A 76 -17.31 -12.71 -17.91
CA ARG A 76 -16.19 -13.66 -17.93
C ARG A 76 -15.30 -13.56 -16.68
N ALA A 77 -14.77 -14.68 -16.20
CA ALA A 77 -13.62 -14.72 -15.31
C ALA A 77 -12.55 -15.67 -15.89
N ARG A 78 -11.28 -15.29 -15.84
CA ARG A 78 -10.16 -16.09 -16.36
C ARG A 78 -8.85 -15.72 -15.68
N ILE A 79 -7.92 -16.66 -15.66
CA ILE A 79 -6.52 -16.37 -15.33
C ILE A 79 -6.00 -15.34 -16.34
N HIS A 80 -5.48 -14.24 -15.83
CA HIS A 80 -4.87 -13.18 -16.60
C HIS A 80 -3.38 -13.42 -16.77
N GLU A 81 -2.71 -13.71 -15.65
CA GLU A 81 -1.27 -13.92 -15.55
C GLU A 81 -1.01 -14.95 -14.44
N GLU A 82 -0.05 -15.82 -14.67
CA GLU A 82 0.42 -16.82 -13.71
C GLU A 82 1.94 -16.90 -13.82
N SER A 83 2.60 -16.71 -12.69
CA SER A 83 4.05 -16.83 -12.54
C SER A 83 4.37 -17.50 -11.21
N ASP A 84 5.64 -17.82 -11.01
CA ASP A 84 6.11 -18.40 -9.75
C ASP A 84 5.93 -17.45 -8.55
N ILE A 85 5.83 -16.14 -8.79
CA ILE A 85 5.77 -15.10 -7.74
C ILE A 85 4.37 -14.48 -7.58
N SER A 86 3.54 -14.49 -8.61
CA SER A 86 2.23 -13.84 -8.57
C SER A 86 1.23 -14.49 -9.52
N VAL A 87 -0.04 -14.39 -9.15
CA VAL A 87 -1.18 -14.82 -9.94
C VAL A 87 -2.19 -13.69 -10.02
N SER A 88 -2.76 -13.50 -11.21
CA SER A 88 -3.81 -12.51 -11.44
C SER A 88 -5.05 -13.17 -12.07
N LEU A 89 -6.21 -12.95 -11.48
CA LEU A 89 -7.52 -13.27 -12.05
C LEU A 89 -8.11 -12.02 -12.70
N LYS A 90 -8.54 -12.11 -13.97
CA LYS A 90 -9.30 -11.05 -14.65
C LYS A 90 -10.78 -11.39 -14.65
N VAL A 91 -11.57 -10.52 -14.05
CA VAL A 91 -13.04 -10.56 -14.01
C VAL A 91 -13.58 -9.44 -14.89
N GLU A 92 -14.45 -9.79 -15.83
CA GLU A 92 -15.10 -8.89 -16.77
C GLU A 92 -16.61 -8.98 -16.55
N ASP A 93 -17.23 -7.86 -16.20
CA ASP A 93 -18.63 -7.79 -15.83
C ASP A 93 -19.32 -6.63 -16.58
N SER A 94 -20.64 -6.71 -16.68
CA SER A 94 -21.50 -5.69 -17.30
C SER A 94 -22.41 -5.08 -16.24
N ILE A 95 -22.47 -3.75 -16.20
CA ILE A 95 -23.48 -3.01 -15.41
C ILE A 95 -24.77 -2.89 -16.20
N CYS A 96 -24.63 -2.56 -17.49
CA CYS A 96 -25.72 -2.49 -18.45
C CYS A 96 -25.21 -2.86 -19.84
N SER A 97 -26.06 -2.84 -20.86
CA SER A 97 -25.71 -3.18 -22.24
C SER A 97 -24.52 -2.36 -22.80
N ASN A 98 -24.32 -1.14 -22.30
CA ASN A 98 -23.30 -0.20 -22.81
C ASN A 98 -22.18 0.10 -21.81
N SER A 99 -22.20 -0.45 -20.60
CA SER A 99 -21.17 -0.21 -19.58
C SER A 99 -20.64 -1.53 -19.05
N LYS A 100 -19.33 -1.68 -19.16
CA LYS A 100 -18.57 -2.83 -18.71
C LYS A 100 -17.50 -2.35 -17.76
N PHE A 101 -17.16 -3.20 -16.81
CA PHE A 101 -15.98 -3.02 -16.00
C PHE A 101 -15.13 -4.27 -16.01
N THR A 102 -13.86 -4.08 -15.70
CA THR A 102 -12.88 -5.14 -15.60
C THR A 102 -12.13 -4.99 -14.30
N GLN A 103 -12.13 -6.04 -13.50
CA GLN A 103 -11.31 -6.14 -12.31
C GLN A 103 -10.14 -7.09 -12.57
N ILE A 104 -8.95 -6.68 -12.16
CA ILE A 104 -7.79 -7.56 -12.05
C ILE A 104 -7.53 -7.75 -10.57
N VAL A 105 -7.54 -9.01 -10.14
CA VAL A 105 -7.45 -9.47 -8.76
C VAL A 105 -6.16 -10.27 -8.64
N THR A 106 -5.13 -9.69 -8.04
CA THR A 106 -3.77 -10.26 -8.02
C THR A 106 -3.35 -10.67 -6.61
N LEU A 107 -2.85 -11.90 -6.47
CA LEU A 107 -2.21 -12.39 -5.25
C LEU A 107 -0.73 -12.70 -5.53
N ASP A 108 0.15 -12.04 -4.78
CA ASP A 108 1.58 -12.31 -4.77
C ASP A 108 1.93 -13.40 -3.74
N LEU A 109 3.04 -14.10 -3.95
CA LEU A 109 3.55 -15.16 -3.08
C LEU A 109 3.82 -14.68 -1.66
N GLN A 110 4.21 -13.41 -1.48
CA GLN A 110 4.64 -12.83 -0.21
C GLN A 110 3.64 -11.86 0.41
N MET A 111 2.47 -11.65 -0.20
CA MET A 111 1.46 -10.71 0.31
C MET A 111 0.33 -11.40 1.06
N LEU A 112 -0.20 -10.72 2.07
CA LEU A 112 -1.44 -11.04 2.77
C LEU A 112 -2.66 -10.36 2.14
N ILE A 113 -2.47 -9.63 1.04
CA ILE A 113 -3.52 -8.86 0.38
C ILE A 113 -3.64 -9.25 -1.07
N VAL A 114 -4.84 -9.03 -1.58
CA VAL A 114 -5.13 -9.09 -3.01
C VAL A 114 -5.18 -7.67 -3.54
N ILE A 115 -4.47 -7.42 -4.64
CA ILE A 115 -4.48 -6.15 -5.34
C ILE A 115 -5.67 -6.14 -6.29
N LEU A 116 -6.50 -5.10 -6.19
CA LEU A 116 -7.63 -4.91 -7.10
C LEU A 116 -7.42 -3.68 -7.98
N VAL A 117 -7.42 -3.89 -9.29
CA VAL A 117 -7.40 -2.82 -10.28
C VAL A 117 -8.71 -2.84 -11.05
N LEU A 118 -9.47 -1.74 -10.97
CA LEU A 118 -10.77 -1.58 -11.63
C LEU A 118 -10.65 -0.65 -12.83
N PHE A 119 -11.07 -1.14 -13.99
CA PHE A 119 -11.25 -0.35 -15.21
C PHE A 119 -12.75 -0.23 -15.50
N VAL A 120 -13.24 1.00 -15.63
CA VAL A 120 -14.66 1.27 -15.93
C VAL A 120 -14.77 2.03 -17.24
N LEU A 121 -15.69 1.59 -18.09
CA LEU A 121 -16.12 2.35 -19.27
C LEU A 121 -17.46 3.04 -18.93
N ASN A 122 -17.40 4.37 -18.74
CA ASN A 122 -18.47 5.35 -18.48
C ASN A 122 -18.62 5.86 -17.02
N MET A 123 -19.08 7.12 -16.92
CA MET A 123 -19.26 7.93 -15.70
C MET A 123 -20.44 7.43 -14.85
N HIS A 124 -20.19 6.49 -13.95
CA HIS A 124 -21.09 6.21 -12.83
C HIS A 124 -20.30 6.28 -11.53
N LEU A 125 -20.99 6.61 -10.43
CA LEU A 125 -20.41 6.54 -9.10
C LEU A 125 -20.37 5.07 -8.67
N PHE A 126 -19.16 4.56 -8.41
CA PHE A 126 -18.93 3.22 -7.89
C PHE A 126 -18.39 3.25 -6.48
N ARG A 127 -18.86 2.31 -5.67
CA ARG A 127 -18.27 2.01 -4.36
C ARG A 127 -18.00 0.52 -4.27
N ILE A 128 -16.80 0.16 -3.81
CA ILE A 128 -16.52 -1.21 -3.37
C ILE A 128 -16.93 -1.31 -1.90
N LYS A 129 -17.80 -2.26 -1.61
CA LYS A 129 -18.24 -2.56 -0.24
C LYS A 129 -17.50 -3.79 0.29
N GLU A 130 -16.98 -3.63 1.51
CA GLU A 130 -16.34 -4.64 2.32
C GLU A 130 -17.22 -4.96 3.55
N PRO A 131 -17.21 -6.20 4.08
CA PRO A 131 -18.02 -6.58 5.25
C PRO A 131 -17.59 -5.88 6.55
N GLY A 132 -18.58 -5.56 7.40
CA GLY A 132 -18.37 -5.07 8.78
C GLY A 132 -18.80 -3.61 9.06
N LYS A 133 -19.25 -3.35 10.32
CA LYS A 133 -19.60 -1.99 10.83
C LYS A 133 -18.39 -1.15 11.22
N GLN A 134 -17.20 -1.75 11.25
CA GLN A 134 -15.93 -1.07 11.38
C GLN A 134 -15.12 -1.44 10.15
N PRO A 135 -14.41 -0.49 9.51
CA PRO A 135 -13.47 -0.85 8.47
C PRO A 135 -12.48 -1.83 9.10
N ILE A 136 -12.60 -3.11 8.75
CA ILE A 136 -11.51 -4.06 8.98
C ILE A 136 -10.33 -3.39 8.29
N PHE A 137 -9.32 -3.01 9.08
CA PHE A 137 -8.25 -2.12 8.66
C PHE A 137 -7.39 -2.80 7.58
N TYR A 138 -7.87 -2.85 6.33
CA TYR A 138 -7.10 -3.26 5.15
C TYR A 138 -5.84 -2.39 5.03
N ASN A 139 -5.88 -1.15 5.52
CA ASN A 139 -4.72 -0.26 5.62
C ASN A 139 -3.56 -0.80 6.47
N LYS A 140 -3.79 -1.77 7.37
CA LYS A 140 -2.70 -2.37 8.16
C LYS A 140 -1.90 -3.40 7.36
N LEU A 141 -2.47 -3.91 6.28
CA LEU A 141 -1.86 -4.94 5.44
C LEU A 141 -1.29 -4.37 4.13
N ILE A 142 -1.69 -3.16 3.73
CA ILE A 142 -1.13 -2.46 2.56
C ILE A 142 0.19 -1.81 2.97
N PRO A 143 1.33 -2.22 2.40
CA PRO A 143 2.61 -1.58 2.67
C PRO A 143 2.58 -0.10 2.27
N SER A 144 3.25 0.77 3.03
CA SER A 144 3.33 2.21 2.72
C SER A 144 3.98 2.49 1.35
N ASN A 145 4.79 1.56 0.86
CA ASN A 145 5.43 1.61 -0.46
C ASN A 145 4.60 0.98 -1.59
N PHE A 146 3.35 0.58 -1.36
CA PHE A 146 2.50 -0.05 -2.38
C PHE A 146 2.36 0.81 -3.65
N ASN A 147 2.29 2.14 -3.48
CA ASN A 147 2.17 3.09 -4.58
C ASN A 147 3.53 3.51 -5.20
N ILE A 148 4.64 2.90 -4.77
CA ILE A 148 5.98 3.22 -5.27
C ILE A 148 6.40 2.13 -6.27
N PRO A 149 6.45 2.42 -7.57
CA PRO A 149 6.88 1.44 -8.57
C PRO A 149 8.35 1.06 -8.35
N SER A 150 8.67 -0.22 -8.53
CA SER A 150 10.07 -0.67 -8.53
C SER A 150 10.80 -0.13 -9.77
N ILE A 151 11.97 0.49 -9.57
CA ILE A 151 12.80 1.01 -10.66
C ILE A 151 13.86 -0.04 -11.03
N ILE A 152 13.83 -0.52 -12.27
CA ILE A 152 14.83 -1.45 -12.80
C ILE A 152 15.79 -0.69 -13.71
N ASN A 153 17.06 -0.61 -13.31
CA ASN A 153 18.12 -0.05 -14.12
C ASN A 153 18.99 -1.17 -14.69
N ASN A 154 19.28 -1.12 -15.99
CA ASN A 154 20.23 -2.02 -16.66
C ASN A 154 21.56 -1.29 -16.88
N PRO A 155 22.47 -1.24 -15.89
CA PRO A 155 23.74 -0.56 -16.07
C PRO A 155 24.60 -1.25 -17.15
N PRO A 156 25.37 -0.51 -17.95
CA PRO A 156 26.36 -1.10 -18.84
C PRO A 156 27.34 -1.93 -18.01
N PHE A 157 27.79 -3.06 -18.58
CA PHE A 157 28.60 -4.08 -17.92
C PHE A 157 29.79 -3.44 -17.15
N MET A 158 29.66 -3.34 -15.83
CA MET A 158 30.74 -2.84 -14.96
C MET A 158 31.57 -4.03 -14.47
N LYS A 159 32.90 -3.89 -14.54
CA LYS A 159 33.86 -4.89 -14.03
C LYS A 159 33.74 -5.14 -12.53
N THR A 160 33.15 -4.21 -11.80
CA THR A 160 32.94 -4.26 -10.36
C THR A 160 31.51 -3.82 -10.09
N ALA A 161 30.61 -4.78 -9.84
CA ALA A 161 29.29 -4.49 -9.31
C ALA A 161 29.41 -4.45 -7.79
N PHE A 162 29.20 -3.27 -7.20
CA PHE A 162 28.98 -3.18 -5.75
C PHE A 162 27.50 -3.48 -5.51
N SER A 163 27.21 -4.54 -4.75
CA SER A 163 25.89 -4.72 -4.15
C SER A 163 25.75 -3.63 -3.10
N MET A 164 24.86 -2.67 -3.35
CA MET A 164 24.59 -1.61 -2.39
C MET A 164 23.49 -2.11 -1.46
N ASP A 165 23.84 -2.30 -0.20
CA ASP A 165 22.84 -2.56 0.84
C ASP A 165 21.90 -1.35 1.00
N CYS A 166 20.79 -1.57 1.70
CA CYS A 166 19.82 -0.53 2.00
C CYS A 166 20.51 0.67 2.68
N ILE A 167 20.38 1.88 2.11
CA ILE A 167 21.08 3.08 2.62
C ILE A 167 20.54 3.46 4.00
N PHE A 168 19.23 3.39 4.22
CA PHE A 168 18.57 3.66 5.50
C PHE A 168 17.49 2.61 5.77
N LYS A 169 17.37 2.18 7.02
CA LYS A 169 16.40 1.17 7.44
C LYS A 169 15.89 1.45 8.86
N LEU A 170 14.57 1.36 9.03
CA LEU A 170 13.91 1.33 10.32
C LEU A 170 13.64 -0.13 10.73
N ASN A 171 13.82 -0.45 12.01
CA ASN A 171 13.57 -1.80 12.53
C ASN A 171 12.09 -2.06 12.88
N ASN A 172 11.24 -1.04 12.80
CA ASN A 172 9.82 -1.12 13.16
C ASN A 172 8.96 -0.53 12.02
N PRO A 173 8.01 -1.29 11.44
CA PRO A 173 7.15 -0.83 10.36
C PRO A 173 6.13 0.25 10.78
N SER A 174 5.94 0.49 12.08
CA SER A 174 5.10 1.59 12.57
C SER A 174 5.68 2.98 12.26
N PHE A 175 6.96 3.03 11.88
CA PHE A 175 7.68 4.23 11.53
C PHE A 175 8.03 4.19 10.04
N ILE A 176 7.84 5.31 9.36
CA ILE A 176 7.99 5.39 7.90
C ILE A 176 9.02 6.47 7.57
N ILE A 177 9.96 6.13 6.67
CA ILE A 177 10.80 7.12 5.99
C ILE A 177 9.97 7.69 4.84
N GLU A 178 9.49 8.91 5.00
CA GLU A 178 8.72 9.62 3.97
C GLU A 178 9.60 10.13 2.84
N THR A 179 10.79 10.63 3.18
CA THR A 179 11.69 11.23 2.21
C THR A 179 13.13 10.93 2.59
N ALA A 180 13.95 10.63 1.58
CA ALA A 180 15.40 10.66 1.66
C ALA A 180 15.92 11.43 0.44
N LYS A 181 16.57 12.57 0.68
CA LYS A 181 17.08 13.42 -0.41
C LYS A 181 18.40 14.08 -0.04
N LEU A 182 19.20 14.43 -1.05
CA LEU A 182 20.35 15.30 -0.86
C LEU A 182 19.88 16.72 -0.54
N VAL A 183 20.65 17.42 0.30
CA VAL A 183 20.41 18.84 0.60
C VAL A 183 20.98 19.70 -0.52
N GLU A 184 20.24 20.74 -0.93
CA GLU A 184 20.58 21.61 -2.06
C GLU A 184 21.61 22.71 -1.71
N ASP A 185 21.93 22.88 -0.43
CA ASP A 185 22.86 23.92 0.06
C ASP A 185 24.35 23.61 -0.16
N GLY A 186 24.67 22.52 -0.85
CA GLY A 186 26.04 22.11 -1.19
C GLY A 186 26.83 21.48 -0.04
N SER A 187 26.23 21.30 1.14
CA SER A 187 26.87 20.73 2.33
C SER A 187 27.25 19.24 2.25
N ASN A 188 26.92 18.55 1.15
CA ASN A 188 27.01 17.10 1.03
C ASN A 188 26.31 16.40 2.20
N SER A 189 25.01 16.66 2.35
CA SER A 189 24.17 16.07 3.41
C SER A 189 22.99 15.33 2.80
N ILE A 190 22.48 14.35 3.53
CA ILE A 190 21.19 13.71 3.26
C ILE A 190 20.19 14.16 4.32
N VAL A 191 19.01 14.60 3.92
CA VAL A 191 17.87 14.81 4.81
C VAL A 191 16.92 13.63 4.72
N LEU A 192 16.51 13.16 5.89
CA LEU A 192 15.45 12.18 6.08
C LEU A 192 14.26 12.82 6.79
N LYS A 193 13.06 12.53 6.30
CA LYS A 193 11.81 12.76 7.03
C LYS A 193 11.27 11.43 7.50
N VAL A 194 11.11 11.27 8.80
CA VAL A 194 10.62 10.06 9.44
C VAL A 194 9.39 10.40 10.27
N TYR A 195 8.36 9.58 10.21
CA TYR A 195 7.17 9.78 11.04
C TYR A 195 6.64 8.49 11.63
N GLU A 196 5.89 8.63 12.72
CA GLU A 196 5.15 7.54 13.36
C GLU A 196 3.73 7.48 12.77
N ALA A 197 3.30 6.31 12.30
CA ALA A 197 2.11 6.16 11.45
C ALA A 197 0.85 5.67 12.19
N TYR A 198 0.96 5.11 13.39
CA TYR A 198 -0.11 4.38 14.07
C TYR A 198 -0.43 4.87 15.48
N ALA A 199 -0.01 6.09 15.84
CA ALA A 199 -0.16 6.70 17.16
C ALA A 199 0.56 5.95 18.29
N GLY A 200 1.63 5.22 17.97
CA GLY A 200 2.47 4.49 18.90
C GLY A 200 3.26 5.38 19.87
N ARG A 201 3.75 4.77 20.95
CA ARG A 201 4.65 5.39 21.94
C ARG A 201 5.83 4.47 22.20
N GLU A 202 6.67 4.34 21.19
CA GLU A 202 7.83 3.45 21.22
C GLU A 202 9.03 4.11 20.55
N SER A 203 10.23 3.63 20.88
CA SER A 203 11.44 4.01 20.16
C SER A 203 11.57 3.18 18.89
N VAL A 204 12.23 3.75 17.88
CA VAL A 204 12.65 3.08 16.66
C VAL A 204 14.16 3.18 16.48
N ILE A 205 14.76 2.14 15.93
CA ILE A 205 16.16 2.14 15.53
C ILE A 205 16.22 2.47 14.04
N LEU A 206 16.79 3.64 13.72
CA LEU A 206 17.21 3.98 12.37
C LEU A 206 18.65 3.52 12.17
N SER A 207 18.87 2.69 11.16
CA SER A 207 20.19 2.22 10.75
C SER A 207 20.52 2.70 9.34
N TRP A 208 21.80 2.80 9.01
CA TRP A 208 22.28 3.13 7.68
C TRP A 208 23.41 2.20 7.22
N SER A 209 23.72 2.25 5.92
CA SER A 209 24.81 1.45 5.34
C SER A 209 26.16 1.78 6.00
N GLU A 210 26.95 0.76 6.31
CA GLU A 210 28.33 0.93 6.83
C GLU A 210 29.26 1.67 5.86
N ASN A 211 28.91 1.72 4.58
CA ASN A 211 29.65 2.47 3.56
C ASN A 211 29.35 3.98 3.59
N LEU A 212 28.39 4.43 4.42
CA LEU A 212 28.03 5.84 4.57
C LEU A 212 28.70 6.42 5.83
N GLU A 213 29.77 7.20 5.65
CA GLU A 213 30.50 7.83 6.76
C GLU A 213 29.73 9.06 7.30
N VAL A 214 28.96 8.86 8.36
CA VAL A 214 28.20 9.96 8.99
C VAL A 214 29.09 10.75 9.94
N LYS A 215 29.30 12.04 9.65
CA LYS A 215 30.11 12.95 10.46
C LYS A 215 29.32 13.59 11.59
N LYS A 216 28.08 13.99 11.31
CA LYS A 216 27.13 14.65 12.24
C LYS A 216 25.69 14.34 11.85
N ILE A 217 24.81 14.38 12.84
CA ILE A 217 23.36 14.31 12.66
C ILE A 217 22.76 15.57 13.31
N TYR A 218 21.80 16.20 12.64
CA TYR A 218 21.05 17.34 13.17
C TYR A 218 19.55 17.04 13.15
N LEU A 219 18.84 17.49 14.18
CA LEU A 219 17.39 17.70 14.10
C LEU A 219 17.15 18.99 13.34
N CYS A 220 16.22 18.95 12.40
CA CYS A 220 15.90 20.06 11.53
C CYS A 220 14.42 20.42 11.64
N ASN A 221 14.10 21.67 11.29
CA ASN A 221 12.71 22.04 11.01
C ASN A 221 12.26 21.50 9.63
N PRO A 222 10.98 21.65 9.24
CA PRO A 222 10.50 21.19 7.93
C PRO A 222 11.15 21.88 6.71
N LEU A 223 11.81 23.02 6.92
CA LEU A 223 12.59 23.77 5.92
C LEU A 223 14.06 23.35 5.87
N GLU A 224 14.46 22.33 6.62
CA GLU A 224 15.81 21.76 6.66
C GLU A 224 16.85 22.64 7.37
N ASP A 225 16.40 23.66 8.12
CA ASP A 225 17.28 24.44 8.98
C ASP A 225 17.66 23.61 10.22
N ASP A 226 18.96 23.55 10.50
CA ASP A 226 19.51 22.85 11.67
C ASP A 226 19.04 23.52 12.97
N LEU A 227 18.39 22.74 13.83
CA LEU A 227 17.96 23.19 15.16
C LEU A 227 19.02 22.82 16.20
N VAL A 228 19.36 21.53 16.29
CA VAL A 228 20.30 21.02 17.29
C VAL A 228 21.02 19.78 16.77
N SER A 229 22.29 19.63 17.14
CA SER A 229 23.04 18.40 16.84
C SER A 229 22.47 17.23 17.64
N PHE A 230 22.13 16.14 16.97
CA PHE A 230 21.65 14.92 17.60
C PHE A 230 22.85 14.03 17.98
N PRO A 231 22.95 13.59 19.24
CA PRO A 231 24.06 12.74 19.68
C PRO A 231 23.93 11.33 19.10
N PHE A 232 25.02 10.77 18.59
CA PHE A 232 25.09 9.40 18.12
C PHE A 232 26.50 8.82 18.30
N ASN A 233 26.63 7.50 18.27
CA ASN A 233 27.93 6.85 18.31
C ASN A 233 28.53 6.77 16.90
N LYS A 234 29.66 7.43 16.67
CA LYS A 234 30.33 7.46 15.36
C LYS A 234 30.83 6.09 14.88
N THR A 235 30.97 5.12 15.77
CA THR A 235 31.39 3.76 15.41
C THR A 235 30.21 2.82 15.13
N ASP A 236 28.98 3.29 15.29
CA ASP A 236 27.77 2.50 15.09
C ASP A 236 26.87 3.17 14.04
N SER A 237 26.48 2.41 13.01
CA SER A 237 25.61 2.90 11.94
C SER A 237 24.13 2.86 12.34
N ARG A 238 23.84 3.31 13.57
CA ARG A 238 22.52 3.20 14.21
C ARG A 238 22.21 4.43 15.06
N LEU A 239 20.92 4.74 15.14
CA LEU A 239 20.36 5.83 15.91
C LEU A 239 19.03 5.41 16.54
N ASP A 240 18.95 5.50 17.87
CA ASP A 240 17.70 5.38 18.60
C ASP A 240 16.93 6.69 18.51
N ILE A 241 15.71 6.65 17.97
CA ILE A 241 14.83 7.80 17.82
C ILE A 241 13.55 7.52 18.59
N TRP A 242 13.11 8.49 19.38
CA TRP A 242 11.79 8.50 20.01
C TRP A 242 10.90 9.49 19.26
N LEU A 243 9.75 9.03 18.75
CA LEU A 243 8.71 9.89 18.21
C LEU A 243 7.44 9.76 19.05
N SER A 244 6.78 10.88 19.29
CA SER A 244 5.43 10.92 19.86
C SER A 244 4.39 10.44 18.83
N PRO A 245 3.17 10.08 19.26
CA PRO A 245 2.10 9.69 18.35
C PRO A 245 1.91 10.69 17.20
N PHE A 246 2.00 10.21 15.95
CA PHE A 246 1.91 11.03 14.72
C PHE A 246 2.96 12.14 14.56
N GLN A 247 4.05 12.09 15.32
CA GLN A 247 5.13 13.06 15.17
C GLN A 247 5.91 12.79 13.88
N ILE A 248 6.23 13.88 13.17
CA ILE A 248 7.14 13.91 12.03
C ILE A 248 8.43 14.55 12.50
N GLU A 249 9.57 13.91 12.21
CA GLU A 249 10.90 14.40 12.54
C GLU A 249 11.75 14.49 11.28
N THR A 250 12.52 15.57 11.17
CA THR A 250 13.46 15.77 10.06
C THR A 250 14.88 15.65 10.59
N LEU A 251 15.64 14.71 10.05
CA LEU A 251 17.02 14.45 10.42
C LEU A 251 17.95 14.74 9.25
N ARG A 252 19.00 15.51 9.48
CA ARG A 252 20.05 15.78 8.50
C ARG A 252 21.34 15.05 8.85
N PHE A 253 21.81 14.22 7.94
CA PHE A 253 23.04 13.45 8.01
C PHE A 253 24.11 14.16 7.19
N LEU A 254 25.12 14.71 7.84
CA LEU A 254 26.31 15.24 7.19
C LEU A 254 27.27 14.08 6.87
N ILE A 255 27.60 13.90 5.59
CA ILE A 255 28.39 12.76 5.09
C ILE A 255 29.70 13.19 4.43
#